data_AF-G6EG69-F1
#
_entry.id   AF-G6EG69-F1
#
_cell.length_a   1.000
_cell.length_b   1.000
_cell.length_c   1.000
_cell.angle_alpha   90.00
_cell.angle_beta   90.00
_cell.angle_gamma   90.00
#
_symmetry.space_group_name_H-M   'P 1'
#
loop_
_entity.id
_entity.type
_entity.pdbx_description
1 polymer ?
#
loop_
_entity_poly.entity_id
_entity_poly.type
_entity_poly.pdbx_seq_one_letter_code
_entity_poly.pdbx_strand_id
1 'polypeptide(L)'
;MNASAHIRRETAVSGVINLILSLLFFLLTFGTSGPVEVWGPGQWVFDFVPQSFMIALMSTIVPGAITLKKLKRGDLAPLAGSSRLPRNLFARAFVLAAMSALAGTAMIAMLMLFVSISVLPFWFALAAKLLYGLGLALIITPLGLKAALEAPHPSEGRIL
;
A
#
# COMPACT_ATOMS: atom_id res chain seq x y z
N MET A 1 -23.54 -5.11 -4.62
CA MET A 1 -22.32 -5.33 -5.44
C MET A 1 -21.61 -6.57 -4.91
N ASN A 2 -21.06 -7.45 -5.76
CA ASN A 2 -20.31 -8.64 -5.28
C ASN A 2 -18.96 -8.21 -4.67
N ALA A 3 -18.51 -8.89 -3.60
CA ALA A 3 -17.27 -8.63 -2.88
C ALA A 3 -16.03 -8.59 -3.80
N SER A 4 -15.93 -9.49 -4.77
CA SER A 4 -14.81 -9.51 -5.71
C SER A 4 -14.79 -8.29 -6.64
N ALA A 5 -15.96 -7.81 -7.08
CA ALA A 5 -16.06 -6.61 -7.89
C ALA A 5 -15.73 -5.35 -7.07
N HIS A 6 -16.16 -5.31 -5.81
CA HIS A 6 -15.80 -4.26 -4.86
C HIS A 6 -14.28 -4.21 -4.64
N ILE A 7 -13.63 -5.34 -4.34
CA ILE A 7 -12.17 -5.41 -4.16
C ILE A 7 -11.46 -4.90 -5.40
N ARG A 8 -11.81 -5.40 -6.60
CA ARG A 8 -11.16 -4.96 -7.85
C ARG A 8 -11.28 -3.45 -8.07
N ARG A 9 -12.48 -2.89 -7.84
CA ARG A 9 -12.73 -1.45 -8.01
C ARG A 9 -11.88 -0.62 -7.03
N GLU A 10 -11.94 -0.94 -5.74
CA GLU A 10 -11.21 -0.18 -4.72
C GLU A 10 -9.68 -0.35 -4.88
N THR A 11 -9.21 -1.53 -5.29
CA THR A 11 -7.80 -1.77 -5.63
C THR A 11 -7.35 -0.93 -6.83
N ALA A 12 -8.14 -0.85 -7.91
CA ALA A 12 -7.80 -0.03 -9.06
C ALA A 12 -7.75 1.47 -8.70
N VAL A 13 -8.74 1.95 -7.96
CA VAL A 13 -8.79 3.35 -7.49
C VAL A 13 -7.59 3.66 -6.59
N SER A 14 -7.30 2.79 -5.62
CA SER A 14 -6.13 2.92 -4.74
C SER A 14 -4.82 2.93 -5.53
N GLY A 15 -4.69 2.06 -6.53
CA GLY A 15 -3.51 2.02 -7.41
C GLY A 15 -3.28 3.34 -8.15
N VAL A 16 -4.33 3.90 -8.76
CA VAL A 16 -4.25 5.19 -9.47
C VAL A 16 -3.87 6.33 -8.52
N ILE A 17 -4.49 6.40 -7.34
CA ILE A 17 -4.18 7.45 -6.35
C ILE A 17 -2.72 7.35 -5.90
N ASN A 18 -2.25 6.15 -5.53
CA ASN A 18 -0.88 5.96 -5.08
C ASN A 18 0.15 6.19 -6.18
N LEU A 19 -0.19 5.91 -7.45
CA LEU A 19 0.65 6.23 -8.59
C LEU A 19 0.85 7.74 -8.73
N ILE A 20 -0.24 8.52 -8.68
CA ILE A 20 -0.21 9.98 -8.74
C ILE A 20 0.57 10.55 -7.55
N LEU A 21 0.29 10.09 -6.33
CA LEU A 21 1.01 10.55 -5.14
C LEU A 21 2.50 10.21 -5.20
N SER A 22 2.86 9.01 -5.68
CA SER A 22 4.26 8.61 -5.84
C SER A 22 4.99 9.50 -6.86
N LEU A 23 4.32 9.88 -7.95
CA LEU A 23 4.86 10.84 -8.91
C LEU A 23 5.11 12.20 -8.24
N LEU A 24 4.12 12.74 -7.55
CA LEU A 24 4.23 14.03 -6.89
C LEU A 24 5.36 14.03 -5.84
N PHE A 25 5.41 13.02 -4.96
CA PHE A 25 6.48 12.92 -3.97
C PHE A 25 7.84 12.72 -4.61
N PHE A 26 7.96 11.94 -5.69
CA PHE A 26 9.22 11.82 -6.40
C PHE A 26 9.69 13.17 -6.94
N LEU A 27 8.82 13.95 -7.59
CA LEU A 27 9.17 15.26 -8.13
C LEU A 27 9.53 16.27 -7.02
N LEU A 28 8.87 16.17 -5.85
CA LEU A 28 9.18 17.02 -4.70
C LEU A 28 10.53 16.68 -4.06
N THR A 29 10.87 15.40 -3.95
CA THR A 29 12.12 14.95 -3.29
C THR A 29 13.33 15.02 -4.23
N PHE A 30 13.17 14.65 -5.51
CA PHE A 30 14.28 14.48 -6.47
C PHE A 30 14.30 15.55 -7.58
N GLY A 31 13.35 16.49 -7.56
CA GLY A 31 13.21 17.51 -8.59
C GLY A 31 12.68 16.98 -9.91
N THR A 32 12.90 17.72 -10.99
CA THR A 32 12.33 17.43 -12.33
C THR A 32 13.35 16.91 -13.35
N SER A 33 14.63 16.86 -12.98
CA SER A 33 15.72 16.42 -13.88
C SER A 33 17.00 16.14 -13.13
N GLY A 34 17.91 15.39 -13.76
CA GLY A 34 19.26 15.16 -13.26
C GLY A 34 19.48 13.73 -12.72
N PRO A 35 20.74 13.35 -12.46
CA PRO A 35 21.06 12.08 -11.84
C PRO A 35 20.42 11.97 -10.45
N VAL A 36 19.92 10.77 -10.13
CA VAL A 36 19.34 10.48 -8.81
C VAL A 36 20.32 9.60 -8.04
N GLU A 37 20.80 10.09 -6.90
CA GLU A 37 21.67 9.30 -6.02
C GLU A 37 20.90 8.14 -5.39
N VAL A 38 21.52 6.97 -5.36
CA VAL A 38 20.90 5.73 -4.88
C VAL A 38 20.95 5.65 -3.35
N TRP A 39 22.09 6.00 -2.76
CA TRP A 39 22.42 5.73 -1.37
C TRP A 39 22.58 7.01 -0.54
N GLY A 40 22.06 6.99 0.68
CA GLY A 40 22.17 8.08 1.64
C GLY A 40 20.82 8.47 2.24
N PRO A 41 20.81 9.18 3.39
CA PRO A 41 19.59 9.75 3.93
C PRO A 41 18.96 10.72 2.93
N GLY A 42 17.65 10.57 2.69
CA GLY A 42 16.92 11.38 1.70
C GLY A 42 17.14 10.97 0.24
N GLN A 43 17.99 9.97 -0.03
CA GLN A 43 18.25 9.48 -1.38
C GLN A 43 17.29 8.35 -1.79
N TRP A 44 17.44 7.86 -3.01
CA TRP A 44 16.43 7.05 -3.69
C TRP A 44 16.02 5.79 -2.92
N VAL A 45 16.98 5.00 -2.41
CA VAL A 45 16.69 3.79 -1.61
C VAL A 45 16.03 4.15 -0.28
N PHE A 46 16.50 5.20 0.40
CA PHE A 46 15.95 5.61 1.69
C PHE A 46 14.48 6.03 1.58
N ASP A 47 14.11 6.69 0.49
CA ASP A 47 12.73 7.15 0.25
C ASP A 47 11.72 6.00 0.12
N PHE A 48 12.15 4.76 -0.21
CA PHE A 48 11.26 3.60 -0.19
C PHE A 48 10.69 3.31 1.20
N VAL A 49 11.36 3.73 2.29
CA VAL A 49 10.83 3.55 3.65
C VAL A 49 9.53 4.34 3.83
N PRO A 50 9.54 5.69 3.77
CA PRO A 50 8.31 6.47 3.90
C PRO A 50 7.32 6.19 2.76
N GLN A 51 7.78 5.96 1.52
CA GLN A 51 6.88 5.65 0.40
C GLN A 51 6.10 4.35 0.66
N SER A 52 6.78 3.25 0.98
CA SER A 52 6.13 1.95 1.16
C SER A 52 5.22 1.95 2.38
N PHE A 53 5.64 2.60 3.46
CA PHE A 53 4.82 2.76 4.65
C PHE A 53 3.51 3.49 4.32
N MET A 54 3.61 4.66 3.69
CA MET A 54 2.45 5.49 3.38
C MET A 54 1.51 4.83 2.37
N ILE A 55 2.06 4.21 1.32
CA ILE A 55 1.24 3.50 0.32
C ILE A 55 0.46 2.37 0.97
N ALA A 56 1.11 1.52 1.77
CA ALA A 56 0.45 0.39 2.41
C ALA A 56 -0.58 0.84 3.47
N LEU A 57 -0.26 1.90 4.22
CA LEU A 57 -1.17 2.51 5.18
C LEU A 57 -2.44 3.03 4.49
N MET A 58 -2.29 3.88 3.47
CA MET A 58 -3.41 4.48 2.74
C MET A 58 -4.21 3.45 1.94
N SER A 59 -3.53 2.48 1.34
CA SER A 59 -4.14 1.34 0.62
C SER A 59 -4.97 0.44 1.55
N THR A 60 -4.76 0.52 2.86
CA THR A 60 -5.53 -0.25 3.84
C THR A 60 -6.63 0.58 4.49
N ILE A 61 -6.31 1.79 4.96
CA ILE A 61 -7.23 2.64 5.75
C ILE A 61 -8.39 3.13 4.90
N VAL A 62 -8.12 3.79 3.78
CA VAL A 62 -9.16 4.47 2.98
C VAL A 62 -10.17 3.47 2.43
N PRO A 63 -9.78 2.45 1.64
CA PRO A 63 -10.72 1.48 1.11
C PRO A 63 -11.28 0.58 2.22
N GLY A 64 -10.53 0.34 3.30
CA GLY A 64 -11.01 -0.39 4.48
C GLY A 64 -12.16 0.33 5.20
N ALA A 65 -12.05 1.64 5.43
CA ALA A 65 -13.10 2.44 6.05
C ALA A 65 -14.36 2.50 5.18
N ILE A 66 -14.21 2.66 3.86
CA ILE A 66 -15.31 2.60 2.89
C ILE A 66 -16.00 1.23 2.96
N THR A 67 -15.22 0.15 3.02
CA THR A 67 -15.73 -1.23 3.08
C THR A 67 -16.52 -1.48 4.37
N LEU A 68 -15.96 -1.08 5.53
CA LEU A 68 -16.65 -1.20 6.81
C LEU A 68 -17.94 -0.39 6.85
N LYS A 69 -17.98 0.80 6.21
CA LYS A 69 -19.20 1.60 6.08
C LYS A 69 -20.25 0.90 5.21
N LYS A 70 -19.86 0.30 4.09
CA LYS A 70 -20.76 -0.45 3.20
C LYS A 70 -21.32 -1.71 3.88
N LEU A 71 -20.48 -2.44 4.61
CA LEU A 71 -20.88 -3.60 5.42
C LEU A 71 -21.92 -3.21 6.49
N LYS A 72 -21.66 -2.14 7.26
CA LYS A 72 -22.60 -1.61 8.26
C LYS A 72 -23.96 -1.18 7.69
N ARG A 73 -24.00 -0.77 6.43
CA ARG A 73 -25.23 -0.37 5.73
C ARG A 73 -25.97 -1.53 5.05
N GLY A 74 -25.38 -2.72 5.00
CA GLY A 74 -25.91 -3.85 4.25
C GLY A 74 -25.72 -3.76 2.72
N ASP A 75 -24.93 -2.79 2.23
CA ASP A 75 -24.65 -2.60 0.80
C ASP A 75 -23.72 -3.69 0.22
N LEU A 76 -23.06 -4.45 1.13
CA LEU A 76 -22.05 -5.45 0.84
C LEU A 76 -22.20 -6.62 1.82
N ALA A 77 -22.06 -7.85 1.33
CA ALA A 77 -22.08 -9.04 2.16
C ALA A 77 -20.67 -9.36 2.69
N PRO A 78 -20.54 -9.86 3.93
CA PRO A 78 -19.27 -10.36 4.46
C PRO A 78 -18.80 -11.59 3.69
N LEU A 79 -17.48 -11.83 3.70
CA LEU A 79 -16.87 -13.03 3.14
C LEU A 79 -16.75 -14.09 4.25
N ALA A 80 -17.07 -15.34 3.92
CA ALA A 80 -16.80 -16.46 4.82
C ALA A 80 -15.28 -16.68 4.91
N GLY A 81 -14.74 -16.64 6.12
CA GLY A 81 -13.31 -16.83 6.36
C GLY A 81 -12.84 -16.30 7.70
N SER A 82 -11.57 -16.54 8.02
CA SER A 82 -10.90 -15.97 9.18
C SER A 82 -9.55 -15.41 8.73
N SER A 83 -9.44 -14.08 8.74
CA SER A 83 -8.20 -13.40 8.39
C SER A 83 -7.17 -13.54 9.51
N ARG A 84 -5.91 -13.81 9.13
CA ARG A 84 -4.76 -13.77 10.05
C ARG A 84 -4.31 -12.35 10.42
N LEU A 85 -4.76 -11.34 9.68
CA LEU A 85 -4.46 -9.93 9.96
C LEU A 85 -5.31 -9.41 11.13
N PRO A 86 -4.83 -8.37 11.86
CA PRO A 86 -5.59 -7.76 12.94
C PRO A 86 -6.99 -7.32 12.52
N ARG A 87 -7.96 -7.47 13.44
CA ARG A 87 -9.36 -7.07 13.20
C ARG A 87 -9.54 -5.55 13.20
N ASN A 88 -8.80 -4.85 14.05
CA ASN A 88 -8.82 -3.39 14.09
C ASN A 88 -8.17 -2.82 12.82
N LEU A 89 -8.89 -1.93 12.12
CA LEU A 89 -8.46 -1.35 10.85
C LEU A 89 -7.09 -0.65 10.96
N PHE A 90 -6.88 0.14 12.01
CA PHE A 90 -5.64 0.89 12.20
C PHE A 90 -4.48 -0.04 12.55
N ALA A 91 -4.70 -1.01 13.44
CA ALA A 91 -3.67 -2.00 13.77
C ALA A 91 -3.25 -2.81 12.53
N ARG A 92 -4.23 -3.24 11.72
CA ARG A 92 -3.95 -3.93 10.45
C ARG A 92 -3.16 -3.05 9.48
N ALA A 93 -3.59 -1.81 9.31
CA ALA A 93 -2.92 -0.89 8.41
C ALA A 93 -1.47 -0.63 8.85
N PHE A 94 -1.23 -0.47 10.16
CA PHE A 94 0.11 -0.26 10.70
C PHE A 94 1.01 -1.48 10.52
N VAL A 95 0.49 -2.70 10.78
CA VAL A 95 1.24 -3.94 10.54
C VAL A 95 1.61 -4.09 9.08
N LEU A 96 0.64 -3.91 8.17
CA LEU A 96 0.91 -3.99 6.72
C LEU A 96 1.89 -2.90 6.26
N ALA A 97 1.79 -1.69 6.82
CA ALA A 97 2.68 -0.58 6.51
C ALA A 97 4.12 -0.83 6.98
N ALA A 98 4.30 -1.26 8.22
CA ALA A 98 5.62 -1.59 8.77
C ALA A 98 6.28 -2.75 8.00
N MET A 99 5.52 -3.82 7.72
CA MET A 99 6.02 -4.95 6.95
C MET A 99 6.40 -4.56 5.53
N SER A 100 5.59 -3.71 4.87
CA SER A 100 5.87 -3.22 3.52
C SER A 100 7.09 -2.30 3.49
N ALA A 101 7.23 -1.41 4.47
CA ALA A 101 8.39 -0.53 4.60
C ALA A 101 9.69 -1.33 4.79
N LEU A 102 9.68 -2.32 5.67
CA LEU A 102 10.86 -3.16 5.91
C LEU A 102 11.17 -4.05 4.70
N ALA A 103 10.20 -4.86 4.26
CA ALA A 103 10.43 -5.83 3.19
C ALA A 103 10.69 -5.16 1.84
N GLY A 104 9.93 -4.11 1.51
CA GLY A 104 10.06 -3.35 0.29
C GLY A 104 11.40 -2.64 0.18
N THR A 105 11.78 -1.89 1.22
CA THR A 105 13.08 -1.20 1.25
C THR A 105 14.22 -2.20 1.23
N ALA A 106 14.16 -3.26 2.03
CA ALA A 106 15.21 -4.29 2.05
C ALA A 106 15.39 -4.96 0.68
N MET A 107 14.29 -5.26 -0.01
CA MET A 107 14.32 -5.84 -1.36
C MET A 107 15.01 -4.89 -2.36
N ILE A 108 14.65 -3.60 -2.37
CA ILE A 108 15.25 -2.61 -3.29
C ILE A 108 16.71 -2.35 -2.94
N ALA A 109 17.03 -2.19 -1.65
CA ALA A 109 18.40 -2.02 -1.19
C ALA A 109 19.27 -3.22 -1.60
N MET A 110 18.79 -4.45 -1.36
CA MET A 110 19.50 -5.66 -1.76
C MET A 110 19.72 -5.71 -3.27
N LEU A 111 18.70 -5.39 -4.07
CA LEU A 111 18.84 -5.32 -5.52
C LEU A 111 19.91 -4.30 -5.94
N MET A 112 19.91 -3.09 -5.38
CA MET A 112 20.89 -2.06 -5.71
C MET A 112 22.31 -2.42 -5.28
N LEU A 113 22.48 -3.16 -4.17
CA LEU A 113 23.78 -3.70 -3.76
C LEU A 113 24.34 -4.68 -4.80
N PHE A 114 23.49 -5.57 -5.34
CA PHE A 114 23.92 -6.52 -6.38
C PHE A 114 24.30 -5.84 -7.70
N VAL A 115 23.59 -4.78 -8.09
CA VAL A 115 23.88 -4.07 -9.35
C VAL A 115 25.05 -3.09 -9.19
N SER A 116 25.45 -2.73 -7.96
CA SER A 116 26.57 -1.82 -7.66
C SER A 116 26.46 -0.45 -8.34
N ILE A 117 25.25 0.06 -8.50
CA ILE A 117 24.97 1.39 -9.07
C ILE A 117 24.82 2.40 -7.92
N SER A 118 25.52 3.53 -8.02
CA SER A 118 25.44 4.65 -7.08
C SER A 118 24.52 5.78 -7.57
N VAL A 119 24.27 5.85 -8.88
CA VAL A 119 23.48 6.92 -9.51
C VAL A 119 22.58 6.32 -10.58
N LEU A 120 21.29 6.66 -10.55
CA LEU A 120 20.32 6.26 -11.55
C LEU A 120 19.96 7.42 -12.50
N PRO A 121 19.76 7.12 -13.81
CA PRO A 121 19.11 8.08 -14.70
C PRO A 121 17.72 8.45 -14.17
N PHE A 122 17.36 9.74 -14.24
CA PHE A 122 16.11 10.29 -13.73
C PHE A 122 14.88 9.45 -14.10
N TRP A 123 14.70 9.17 -15.39
CA TRP A 123 13.53 8.46 -15.90
C TRP A 123 13.45 7.01 -15.40
N PHE A 124 14.60 6.36 -15.21
CA PHE A 124 14.64 5.02 -14.65
C PHE A 124 14.27 5.03 -13.17
N ALA A 125 14.83 5.95 -12.39
CA ALA A 125 14.51 6.14 -10.97
C ALA A 125 13.02 6.45 -10.76
N LEU A 126 12.44 7.31 -11.61
CA LEU A 126 11.02 7.65 -11.61
C LEU A 126 10.17 6.42 -11.96
N ALA A 127 10.41 5.80 -13.12
CA ALA A 127 9.62 4.66 -13.58
C ALA A 127 9.62 3.51 -12.57
N ALA A 128 10.79 3.19 -12.00
CA ALA A 128 10.92 2.18 -10.97
C ALA A 128 10.09 2.51 -9.72
N LYS A 129 10.09 3.76 -9.23
CA LYS A 129 9.23 4.17 -8.11
C LYS A 129 7.75 4.08 -8.40
N LEU A 130 7.34 4.48 -9.60
CA LEU A 130 5.94 4.47 -10.00
C LEU A 130 5.42 3.02 -10.12
N LEU A 131 6.19 2.15 -10.77
CA LEU A 131 5.87 0.73 -10.90
C LEU A 131 5.85 0.04 -9.53
N TYR A 132 6.83 0.36 -8.68
CA TYR A 132 6.88 -0.16 -7.32
C TYR A 132 5.64 0.27 -6.50
N GLY A 133 5.34 1.58 -6.47
CA GLY A 133 4.23 2.11 -5.69
C GLY A 133 2.88 1.58 -6.15
N LEU A 134 2.68 1.47 -7.48
CA LEU A 134 1.49 0.84 -8.05
C LEU A 134 1.41 -0.64 -7.66
N GLY A 135 2.50 -1.40 -7.86
CA GLY A 135 2.55 -2.82 -7.51
C GLY A 135 2.24 -3.07 -6.03
N LEU A 136 2.82 -2.26 -5.13
CA LEU A 136 2.56 -2.35 -3.71
C LEU A 136 1.08 -2.06 -3.39
N ALA A 137 0.49 -1.01 -3.97
CA ALA A 137 -0.93 -0.72 -3.77
C ALA A 137 -1.84 -1.85 -4.29
N LEU A 138 -1.50 -2.45 -5.43
CA LEU A 138 -2.23 -3.59 -6.02
C LEU A 138 -2.14 -4.86 -5.18
N ILE A 139 -1.07 -5.03 -4.39
CA ILE A 139 -0.90 -6.17 -3.48
C ILE A 139 -1.58 -5.89 -2.13
N ILE A 140 -1.33 -4.73 -1.52
CA ILE A 140 -1.76 -4.43 -0.16
C ILE A 140 -3.26 -4.15 -0.07
N THR A 141 -3.83 -3.41 -1.03
CA THR A 141 -5.26 -3.08 -1.01
C THR A 141 -6.16 -4.33 -0.95
N PRO A 142 -6.03 -5.34 -1.84
CA PRO A 142 -6.89 -6.52 -1.77
C PRO A 142 -6.67 -7.35 -0.50
N LEU A 143 -5.44 -7.40 0.04
CA LEU A 143 -5.17 -8.08 1.31
C LEU A 143 -5.91 -7.40 2.48
N GLY A 144 -5.81 -6.08 2.58
CA GLY A 144 -6.51 -5.29 3.59
C GLY A 144 -8.02 -5.38 3.47
N LEU A 145 -8.55 -5.40 2.24
CA LEU A 145 -9.98 -5.51 1.98
C LEU A 145 -10.55 -6.88 2.28
N LYS A 146 -9.87 -7.97 1.89
CA LYS A 146 -10.29 -9.33 2.24
C LYS A 146 -10.38 -9.50 3.76
N ALA A 147 -9.37 -9.03 4.47
CA ALA A 147 -9.38 -9.03 5.94
C ALA A 147 -10.50 -8.17 6.55
N ALA A 148 -10.95 -7.11 5.86
CA ALA A 148 -12.08 -6.30 6.32
C ALA A 148 -13.42 -7.02 6.13
N LEU A 149 -13.55 -7.79 5.05
CA LEU A 149 -14.75 -8.52 4.68
C LEU A 149 -14.93 -9.82 5.47
N GLU A 150 -13.82 -10.42 5.91
CA GLU A 150 -13.78 -11.62 6.77
C GLU A 150 -13.90 -11.28 8.27
N ALA A 151 -13.93 -9.99 8.64
CA ALA A 151 -14.08 -9.60 10.03
C ALA A 151 -15.53 -9.82 10.51
N PRO A 152 -15.75 -10.48 11.66
CA PRO A 152 -17.09 -10.70 12.20
C PRO A 152 -17.85 -9.39 12.43
N HIS A 153 -19.13 -9.38 12.09
CA HIS A 153 -19.98 -8.21 12.25
C HIS A 153 -20.33 -8.02 13.75
N PRO A 154 -20.34 -6.79 14.31
CA PRO A 154 -20.69 -6.56 15.71
C PRO A 154 -22.11 -6.99 16.10
N SER A 155 -22.97 -7.34 15.15
CA SER A 155 -24.32 -7.85 15.41
C SER A 155 -24.35 -9.32 15.88
N GLU A 156 -23.24 -10.05 15.80
CA GLU A 156 -23.13 -11.44 16.27
C GLU A 156 -22.55 -11.57 17.70
N GLY A 157 -22.33 -10.45 18.40
CA GLY A 157 -21.59 -10.43 19.67
C GLY A 157 -22.20 -9.59 20.80
N ARG A 158 -23.51 -9.32 20.79
CA ARG A 158 -24.20 -8.90 22.02
C ARG A 158 -24.68 -10.14 22.77
N ILE A 159 -23.78 -10.73 23.54
CA ILE A 159 -24.15 -11.44 24.76
C ILE A 159 -23.76 -10.49 25.89
N LEU A 160 -24.74 -10.27 26.78
CA LEU A 160 -24.68 -9.43 27.98
C LEU A 160 -23.42 -9.66 28.82
#